data_AF-A0A848WL47-F1
#
_entry.id   AF-A0A848WL47-F1
#
_cell.length_a   1.000
_cell.length_b   1.000
_cell.length_c   1.000
_cell.angle_alpha   90.00
_cell.angle_beta   90.00
_cell.angle_gamma   90.00
#
_symmetry.space_group_name_H-M   'P 1'
#
loop_
_entity.id
_entity.type
_entity.pdbx_description
1 polymer ?
#
loop_
_entity_poly.entity_id
_entity_poly.type
_entity_poly.pdbx_seq_one_letter_code
_entity_poly.pdbx_strand_id
1 'polypeptide(L)'
;MPFTVYFHDMVFDEDSDYETKPESYTYEKLVLGDADGRAEIFEEPSSGVLAAFRGQGVPSYLKLRPEEKETLKVFLPAMKNAGARRCLLSYDGGNDEGFGQLDSCHDANGNEIDQETLATDEGLLRTIAPMLAEQQKKAKESPFYNAANALTPQEWAKGMLKYEVPVLTLSILLGSGYGTGEYQLYGRATLDLDAMTITDDPKAPYPHGSSL
;
A
#
# COMPACT_ATOMS: atom_id res chain seq x y z
N MET A 1 4.25 12.43 -21.13
CA MET A 1 5.24 13.45 -20.73
C MET A 1 5.50 13.21 -19.26
N PRO A 2 6.75 12.95 -18.84
CA PRO A 2 7.08 12.83 -17.42
C PRO A 2 6.96 14.20 -16.76
N PHE A 3 6.46 14.26 -15.53
CA PHE A 3 6.42 15.49 -14.73
C PHE A 3 6.99 15.25 -13.33
N THR A 4 7.26 16.37 -12.68
CA THR A 4 8.10 16.60 -11.51
C THR A 4 7.25 16.67 -10.25
N VAL A 5 7.46 15.77 -9.28
CA VAL A 5 6.91 15.91 -7.91
C VAL A 5 7.97 16.45 -6.97
N TYR A 6 7.58 17.39 -6.11
CA TYR A 6 8.42 18.06 -5.12
C TYR A 6 8.15 17.49 -3.72
N PHE A 7 9.22 17.13 -3.01
CA PHE A 7 9.14 16.79 -1.59
C PHE A 7 9.59 17.97 -0.75
N HIS A 8 8.76 18.35 0.22
CA HIS A 8 9.22 19.13 1.34
C HIS A 8 9.89 18.20 2.33
N ASP A 9 11.17 18.41 2.55
CA ASP A 9 11.88 17.86 3.70
C ASP A 9 11.16 18.30 4.97
N MET A 10 10.26 17.47 5.50
CA MET A 10 9.77 17.64 6.87
C MET A 10 10.84 17.11 7.83
N VAL A 11 11.90 17.91 7.98
CA VAL A 11 12.78 17.81 9.14
C VAL A 11 12.13 18.61 10.26
N PHE A 12 11.59 17.91 11.25
CA PHE A 12 11.18 18.53 12.51
C PHE A 12 12.43 19.06 13.23
N ASP A 13 12.79 20.30 12.98
CA ASP A 13 13.73 21.07 13.78
C ASP A 13 13.05 22.41 14.12
N GLU A 14 13.00 22.77 15.40
CA GLU A 14 12.09 23.81 15.90
C GLU A 14 12.46 25.25 15.47
N ASP A 15 13.57 25.48 14.74
CA ASP A 15 14.17 26.83 14.68
C ASP A 15 14.90 27.27 13.37
N SER A 16 14.69 26.66 12.20
CA SER A 16 15.40 27.13 10.97
C SER A 16 14.49 27.70 9.88
N ASP A 17 14.77 28.95 9.46
CA ASP A 17 14.23 29.55 8.24
C ASP A 17 14.57 28.68 7.00
N TYR A 18 13.55 28.15 6.33
CA TYR A 18 13.67 27.18 5.25
C TYR A 18 13.67 27.84 3.85
N GLU A 19 14.78 27.71 3.12
CA GLU A 19 14.78 27.77 1.65
C GLU A 19 14.84 26.32 1.12
N THR A 20 13.68 25.78 0.72
CA THR A 20 13.57 24.46 0.09
C THR A 20 13.93 24.52 -1.40
N LYS A 21 14.72 23.55 -1.88
CA LYS A 21 14.95 23.34 -3.31
C LYS A 21 14.11 22.17 -3.79
N PRO A 22 13.14 22.41 -4.68
CA PRO A 22 12.25 21.34 -5.12
C PRO A 22 12.97 20.40 -6.13
N GLU A 23 13.27 19.15 -5.74
CA GLU A 23 13.71 18.10 -6.69
C GLU A 23 12.52 17.34 -7.27
N SER A 24 12.62 16.92 -8.53
CA SER A 24 11.56 16.27 -9.31
C SER A 24 11.60 14.75 -9.27
N TYR A 25 10.48 14.08 -9.01
CA TYR A 25 10.40 12.61 -9.13
C TYR A 25 9.28 12.13 -10.07
N THR A 26 9.55 11.05 -10.80
CA THR A 26 8.63 10.41 -11.76
C THR A 26 8.25 9.01 -11.25
N TYR A 27 6.97 8.71 -11.20
CA TYR A 27 6.40 7.46 -10.67
C TYR A 27 5.93 6.60 -11.84
N GLU A 28 6.69 5.57 -12.21
CA GLU A 28 6.28 4.77 -13.37
C GLU A 28 5.94 3.32 -13.02
N LYS A 29 6.68 2.66 -12.11
CA LYS A 29 6.44 1.26 -11.76
C LYS A 29 7.34 0.82 -10.62
N LEU A 30 6.82 0.04 -9.67
CA LEU A 30 7.61 -0.66 -8.65
C LEU A 30 7.35 -2.17 -8.71
N VAL A 31 8.42 -2.95 -8.57
CA VAL A 31 8.35 -4.41 -8.50
C VAL A 31 8.21 -4.81 -7.04
N LEU A 32 7.15 -5.54 -6.74
CA LEU A 32 6.76 -6.05 -5.43
C LEU A 32 7.22 -7.49 -5.22
N GLY A 33 7.76 -8.16 -6.26
CA GLY A 33 8.14 -9.56 -6.19
C GLY A 33 9.02 -10.11 -7.31
N ASP A 34 9.47 -11.35 -7.14
CA ASP A 34 10.23 -12.10 -8.14
C ASP A 34 9.33 -12.65 -9.27
N ALA A 35 9.97 -13.20 -10.31
CA ALA A 35 9.28 -13.77 -11.48
C ALA A 35 8.37 -14.97 -11.13
N ASP A 36 8.56 -15.59 -9.95
CA ASP A 36 7.78 -16.72 -9.46
C ASP A 36 6.57 -16.26 -8.61
N GLY A 37 6.37 -14.94 -8.47
CA GLY A 37 5.25 -14.36 -7.74
C GLY A 37 5.47 -14.27 -6.22
N ARG A 38 6.70 -14.43 -5.73
CA ARG A 38 7.02 -14.19 -4.32
C ARG A 38 7.25 -12.71 -4.12
N ALA A 39 6.56 -12.11 -3.15
CA ALA A 39 6.74 -10.69 -2.89
C ALA A 39 8.09 -10.39 -2.18
N GLU A 40 9.13 -10.15 -2.95
CA GLU A 40 10.33 -9.43 -2.53
C GLU A 40 10.05 -7.93 -2.58
N ILE A 41 9.60 -7.35 -1.46
CA ILE A 41 9.43 -5.91 -1.32
C ILE A 41 10.82 -5.29 -1.24
N PHE A 42 11.34 -4.87 -2.39
CA PHE A 42 12.66 -4.25 -2.49
C PHE A 42 12.67 -2.93 -1.73
N GLU A 43 13.59 -2.80 -0.76
CA GLU A 43 13.88 -1.53 -0.08
C GLU A 43 14.75 -0.59 -0.92
N GLU A 44 15.31 -1.09 -2.03
CA GLU A 44 16.17 -0.27 -2.85
C GLU A 44 15.37 0.68 -3.72
N PRO A 45 15.74 1.97 -3.69
CA PRO A 45 15.00 3.04 -4.33
C PRO A 45 15.25 3.05 -5.83
N SER A 46 14.69 2.07 -6.53
CA SER A 46 14.80 1.95 -7.98
C SER A 46 13.86 2.92 -8.71
N SER A 47 12.74 3.32 -8.07
CA SER A 47 11.76 4.32 -8.54
C SER A 47 10.89 4.85 -7.38
N GLY A 48 10.06 5.88 -7.61
CA GLY A 48 9.12 6.45 -6.62
C GLY A 48 9.73 7.44 -5.61
N VAL A 49 9.00 7.79 -4.54
CA VAL A 49 9.43 8.71 -3.47
C VAL A 49 10.77 8.30 -2.86
N LEU A 50 10.96 7.00 -2.74
CA LEU A 50 12.16 6.45 -2.14
C LEU A 50 13.40 6.70 -3.02
N ALA A 51 13.24 6.89 -4.34
CA ALA A 51 14.28 7.31 -5.28
C ALA A 51 14.99 8.60 -4.87
N ALA A 52 14.28 9.52 -4.20
CA ALA A 52 14.85 10.74 -3.64
C ALA A 52 15.97 10.48 -2.64
N PHE A 53 15.89 9.37 -1.91
CA PHE A 53 16.84 9.00 -0.86
C PHE A 53 17.95 8.05 -1.34
N ARG A 54 18.11 7.88 -2.66
CA ARG A 54 19.14 7.02 -3.24
C ARG A 54 20.53 7.49 -2.81
N GLY A 55 21.28 6.61 -2.14
CA GLY A 55 22.63 6.91 -1.63
C GLY A 55 22.67 7.64 -0.27
N GLN A 56 21.53 8.13 0.22
CA GLN A 56 21.40 8.76 1.54
C GLN A 56 20.75 7.82 2.56
N GLY A 57 20.02 6.81 2.08
CA GLY A 57 19.25 5.88 2.89
C GLY A 57 17.84 6.42 3.10
N VAL A 58 16.84 5.59 2.82
CA VAL A 58 15.43 5.95 3.03
C VAL A 58 15.17 6.13 4.54
N PRO A 59 14.55 7.26 4.97
CA PRO A 59 14.14 7.46 6.35
C PRO A 59 13.27 6.33 6.87
N SER A 60 13.48 5.91 8.12
CA SER A 60 12.78 4.74 8.67
C SER A 60 11.27 4.90 8.73
N TYR A 61 10.76 6.13 8.88
CA TYR A 61 9.33 6.42 8.92
C TYR A 61 8.63 6.30 7.57
N LEU A 62 9.38 6.34 6.46
CA LEU A 62 8.87 6.11 5.10
C LEU A 62 8.91 4.63 4.70
N LYS A 63 9.50 3.76 5.53
CA LYS A 63 9.61 2.33 5.26
C LYS A 63 8.43 1.58 5.85
N LEU A 64 8.01 0.55 5.14
CA LEU A 64 7.16 -0.47 5.73
C LEU A 64 7.90 -1.20 6.86
N ARG A 65 7.20 -1.41 7.96
CA ARG A 65 7.63 -2.23 9.08
C ARG A 65 7.70 -3.71 8.67
N PRO A 66 8.51 -4.54 9.34
CA PRO A 66 8.63 -5.96 9.00
C PRO A 66 7.28 -6.69 8.94
N GLU A 67 6.37 -6.44 9.87
CA GLU A 67 5.04 -7.04 9.91
C GLU A 67 4.14 -6.64 8.73
N GLU A 68 4.28 -5.41 8.22
CA GLU A 68 3.55 -4.91 7.06
C GLU A 68 4.03 -5.59 5.79
N LYS A 69 5.35 -5.80 5.67
CA LYS A 69 5.93 -6.56 4.57
C LYS A 69 5.47 -8.01 4.57
N GLU A 70 5.47 -8.66 5.73
CA GLU A 70 4.96 -10.03 5.86
C GLU A 70 3.46 -10.12 5.51
N THR A 71 2.68 -9.10 5.88
CA THR A 71 1.27 -9.01 5.46
C THR A 71 1.13 -9.04 3.95
N LEU A 72 1.84 -8.16 3.24
CA LEU A 72 1.79 -8.12 1.77
C LEU A 72 2.34 -9.40 1.12
N LYS A 73 3.37 -10.01 1.71
CA LYS A 73 3.92 -11.30 1.25
C LYS A 73 2.92 -12.43 1.28
N VAL A 74 1.97 -12.38 2.20
CA VAL A 74 0.91 -13.39 2.28
C VAL A 74 -0.27 -13.00 1.39
N PHE A 75 -0.73 -11.74 1.46
CA PHE A 75 -1.95 -11.31 0.79
C PHE A 75 -1.82 -11.23 -0.73
N LEU A 76 -0.74 -10.64 -1.28
CA LEU A 76 -0.64 -10.44 -2.73
C LEU A 76 -0.62 -11.78 -3.51
N PRO A 77 0.19 -12.79 -3.11
CA PRO A 77 0.12 -14.10 -3.76
C PRO A 77 -1.20 -14.83 -3.49
N ALA A 78 -1.81 -14.66 -2.31
CA ALA A 78 -3.11 -15.26 -2.00
C ALA A 78 -4.22 -14.70 -2.91
N MET A 79 -4.26 -13.38 -3.13
CA MET A 79 -5.17 -12.75 -4.07
C MET A 79 -4.97 -13.26 -5.50
N LYS A 80 -3.70 -13.41 -5.92
CA LYS A 80 -3.37 -13.99 -7.23
C LYS A 80 -3.89 -15.43 -7.35
N ASN A 81 -3.68 -16.25 -6.33
CA ASN A 81 -4.16 -17.63 -6.31
C ASN A 81 -5.69 -17.74 -6.27
N ALA A 82 -6.36 -16.76 -5.67
CA ALA A 82 -7.82 -16.60 -5.69
C ALA A 82 -8.37 -16.08 -7.03
N GLY A 83 -7.51 -15.84 -8.03
CA GLY A 83 -7.90 -15.50 -9.40
C GLY A 83 -7.71 -14.04 -9.79
N ALA A 84 -7.38 -13.14 -8.86
CA ALA A 84 -7.10 -11.75 -9.19
C ALA A 84 -5.81 -11.61 -10.02
N ARG A 85 -5.82 -10.71 -10.99
CA ARG A 85 -4.67 -10.43 -11.88
C ARG A 85 -4.32 -8.96 -11.87
N ARG A 86 -5.31 -8.09 -11.94
CA ARG A 86 -5.13 -6.64 -11.84
C ARG A 86 -6.14 -6.04 -10.89
N CYS A 87 -5.68 -5.18 -9.98
CA CYS A 87 -6.52 -4.47 -9.04
C CYS A 87 -6.31 -2.97 -9.19
N LEU A 88 -7.41 -2.23 -9.14
CA LEU A 88 -7.44 -0.78 -9.14
C LEU A 88 -7.54 -0.30 -7.70
N LEU A 89 -6.63 0.59 -7.32
CA LEU A 89 -6.57 1.21 -6.01
C LEU A 89 -6.86 2.69 -6.17
N SER A 90 -7.68 3.24 -5.28
CA SER A 90 -7.80 4.68 -5.09
C SER A 90 -7.13 5.09 -3.79
N TYR A 91 -6.55 6.29 -3.78
CA TYR A 91 -5.87 6.82 -2.61
C TYR A 91 -6.07 8.33 -2.42
N ASP A 92 -5.89 8.76 -1.18
CA ASP A 92 -5.95 10.15 -0.73
C ASP A 92 -4.78 10.40 0.22
N GLY A 93 -4.23 11.60 0.15
CA GLY A 93 -3.30 12.07 1.16
C GLY A 93 -3.98 12.01 2.53
N GLY A 94 -5.08 12.71 2.75
CA GLY A 94 -5.64 12.85 4.10
C GLY A 94 -4.60 13.30 5.14
N ASN A 95 -5.00 13.28 6.41
CA ASN A 95 -4.12 13.65 7.52
C ASN A 95 -3.24 12.45 7.92
N ASP A 96 -1.93 12.69 8.05
CA ASP A 96 -0.80 11.87 8.57
C ASP A 96 -0.59 10.40 8.16
N GLU A 97 -1.64 9.63 7.85
CA GLU A 97 -1.52 8.17 7.65
C GLU A 97 -1.67 7.72 6.18
N GLY A 98 -2.30 8.54 5.32
CA GLY A 98 -2.64 8.15 3.94
C GLY A 98 -3.82 7.18 3.90
N PHE A 99 -4.83 7.46 3.07
CA PHE A 99 -5.98 6.56 2.90
C PHE A 99 -5.90 5.85 1.56
N GLY A 100 -6.12 4.53 1.58
CA GLY A 100 -6.13 3.69 0.39
C GLY A 100 -7.31 2.73 0.42
N GLN A 101 -7.90 2.48 -0.74
CA GLN A 101 -8.96 1.48 -0.89
C GLN A 101 -8.78 0.65 -2.15
N LEU A 102 -9.27 -0.58 -2.09
CA LEU A 102 -9.44 -1.43 -3.26
C LEU A 102 -10.74 -1.05 -3.96
N ASP A 103 -10.66 -0.53 -5.18
CA ASP A 103 -11.85 -0.20 -5.97
C ASP A 103 -12.41 -1.45 -6.65
N SER A 104 -11.55 -2.20 -7.34
CA SER A 104 -11.92 -3.43 -8.02
C SER A 104 -10.72 -4.31 -8.32
N CYS A 105 -10.96 -5.61 -8.51
CA CYS A 105 -9.98 -6.55 -9.05
C CYS A 105 -10.55 -7.24 -10.28
N HIS A 106 -9.68 -7.66 -11.20
CA HIS A 106 -10.07 -8.32 -12.44
C HIS A 106 -9.30 -9.64 -12.63
N ASP A 107 -9.95 -10.62 -13.24
CA ASP A 107 -9.37 -11.91 -13.62
C ASP A 107 -8.51 -11.81 -14.89
N ALA A 108 -8.00 -12.95 -15.37
CA ALA A 108 -7.17 -13.03 -16.58
C ALA A 108 -7.92 -12.67 -17.88
N ASN A 109 -9.25 -12.71 -17.86
CA ASN A 109 -10.11 -12.34 -18.97
C ASN A 109 -10.58 -10.88 -18.89
N GLY A 110 -10.21 -10.16 -17.83
CA GLY A 110 -10.65 -8.80 -17.58
C GLY A 110 -12.04 -8.69 -16.94
N ASN A 111 -12.62 -9.79 -16.46
CA ASN A 111 -13.87 -9.74 -15.72
C ASN A 111 -13.60 -9.25 -14.31
N GLU A 112 -14.46 -8.38 -13.79
CA GLU A 112 -14.39 -7.93 -12.42
C GLU A 112 -14.68 -9.09 -11.45
N ILE A 113 -13.85 -9.20 -10.42
CA ILE A 113 -14.01 -10.11 -9.29
C ILE A 113 -14.53 -9.28 -8.13
N ASP A 114 -15.76 -9.58 -7.72
CA ASP A 114 -16.36 -8.95 -6.56
C ASP A 114 -15.51 -9.21 -5.30
N GLN A 115 -15.36 -8.19 -4.47
CA GLN A 115 -14.49 -8.25 -3.30
C GLN A 115 -14.96 -9.32 -2.30
N GLU A 116 -16.27 -9.56 -2.18
CA GLU A 116 -16.81 -10.64 -1.36
C GLU A 116 -16.35 -12.01 -1.88
N THR A 117 -16.22 -12.17 -3.19
CA THR A 117 -15.72 -13.41 -3.81
C THR A 117 -14.28 -13.67 -3.39
N LEU A 118 -13.41 -12.66 -3.41
CA LEU A 118 -12.03 -12.81 -2.91
C LEU A 118 -11.99 -13.09 -1.40
N ALA A 119 -12.82 -12.41 -0.62
CA ALA A 119 -12.86 -12.55 0.83
C ALA A 119 -13.45 -13.89 1.30
N THR A 120 -14.14 -14.62 0.42
CA THR A 120 -14.72 -15.95 0.69
C THR A 120 -13.94 -17.09 0.04
N ASP A 121 -12.90 -16.80 -0.75
CA ASP A 121 -12.08 -17.82 -1.39
C ASP A 121 -11.37 -18.71 -0.34
N GLU A 122 -11.61 -20.02 -0.40
CA GLU A 122 -11.05 -20.97 0.56
C GLU A 122 -9.52 -21.03 0.54
N GLY A 123 -8.91 -20.82 -0.63
CA GLY A 123 -7.46 -20.79 -0.80
C GLY A 123 -6.84 -19.60 -0.09
N LEU A 124 -7.41 -18.42 -0.29
CA LEU A 124 -7.03 -17.18 0.40
C LEU A 124 -7.23 -17.33 1.91
N LEU A 125 -8.41 -17.76 2.36
CA LEU A 125 -8.73 -17.91 3.78
C LEU A 125 -7.76 -18.88 4.48
N ARG A 126 -7.47 -20.02 3.86
CA ARG A 126 -6.48 -20.97 4.38
C ARG A 126 -5.07 -20.38 4.46
N THR A 127 -4.71 -19.55 3.49
CA THR A 127 -3.39 -18.90 3.43
C THR A 127 -3.22 -17.86 4.53
N ILE A 128 -4.26 -17.06 4.81
CA ILE A 128 -4.18 -15.98 5.80
C ILE A 128 -4.49 -16.43 7.24
N ALA A 129 -5.18 -17.56 7.43
CA ALA A 129 -5.61 -18.03 8.75
C ALA A 129 -4.50 -18.12 9.82
N PRO A 130 -3.27 -18.59 9.51
CA PRO A 130 -2.18 -18.60 10.49
C PRO A 130 -1.80 -17.19 10.99
N MET A 131 -1.82 -16.20 10.11
CA MET A 131 -1.53 -14.81 10.44
C MET A 131 -2.63 -14.21 11.32
N LEU A 132 -3.91 -14.51 11.05
CA LEU A 132 -5.01 -14.13 11.93
C LEU A 132 -4.87 -14.75 13.32
N ALA A 133 -4.54 -16.03 13.39
CA ALA A 133 -4.39 -16.73 14.67
C ALA A 133 -3.31 -16.09 15.55
N GLU A 134 -2.18 -15.68 14.94
CA GLU A 134 -1.11 -14.97 15.64
C GLU A 134 -1.54 -13.56 16.08
N GLN A 135 -2.25 -12.82 15.22
CA GLN A 135 -2.82 -11.51 15.58
C GLN A 135 -3.80 -11.61 16.75
N GLN A 136 -4.69 -12.61 16.72
CA GLN A 136 -5.64 -12.86 17.80
C GLN A 136 -4.94 -13.30 19.10
N LYS A 137 -3.84 -14.04 19.00
CA LYS A 137 -3.02 -14.41 20.16
C LYS A 137 -2.41 -13.17 20.82
N LYS A 138 -1.79 -12.27 20.04
CA LYS A 138 -1.26 -10.99 20.54
C LYS A 138 -2.36 -10.10 21.11
N ALA A 139 -3.49 -10.02 20.43
CA ALA A 139 -4.64 -9.24 20.91
C ALA A 139 -5.12 -9.69 22.29
N LYS A 140 -5.10 -11.01 22.59
CA LYS A 140 -5.48 -11.55 23.91
C LYS A 140 -4.56 -11.13 25.06
N GLU A 141 -3.35 -10.65 24.76
CA GLU A 141 -2.42 -10.12 25.75
C GLU A 141 -2.76 -8.66 26.13
N SER A 142 -3.61 -7.99 25.36
CA SER A 142 -4.05 -6.61 25.63
C SER A 142 -5.08 -6.56 26.77
N PRO A 143 -4.96 -5.61 27.72
CA PRO A 143 -5.98 -5.38 28.75
C PRO A 143 -7.32 -4.88 28.17
N PHE A 144 -7.35 -4.44 26.91
CA PHE A 144 -8.55 -4.00 26.20
C PHE A 144 -9.19 -5.09 25.33
N TYR A 145 -8.67 -6.32 25.40
CA TYR A 145 -9.19 -7.43 24.61
C TYR A 145 -10.63 -7.76 24.97
N ASN A 146 -11.48 -7.88 23.94
CA ASN A 146 -12.83 -8.40 24.07
C ASN A 146 -13.02 -9.56 23.10
N ALA A 147 -13.27 -10.76 23.64
CA ALA A 147 -13.48 -11.97 22.83
C ALA A 147 -14.70 -11.87 21.90
N ALA A 148 -15.69 -11.03 22.24
CA ALA A 148 -16.84 -10.79 21.38
C ALA A 148 -16.48 -10.06 20.07
N ASN A 149 -15.30 -9.43 20.01
CA ASN A 149 -14.79 -8.73 18.83
C ASN A 149 -13.79 -9.58 18.04
N ALA A 150 -13.65 -10.87 18.35
CA ALA A 150 -12.76 -11.75 17.60
C ALA A 150 -13.29 -11.97 16.18
N LEU A 151 -12.54 -11.47 15.19
CA LEU A 151 -12.91 -11.59 13.77
C LEU A 151 -12.81 -13.04 13.29
N THR A 152 -13.77 -13.46 12.47
CA THR A 152 -13.61 -14.66 11.65
C THR A 152 -12.57 -14.43 10.54
N PRO A 153 -11.98 -15.48 9.94
CA PRO A 153 -11.10 -15.35 8.78
C PRO A 153 -11.71 -14.53 7.64
N GLN A 154 -13.02 -14.71 7.38
CA GLN A 154 -13.73 -13.99 6.32
C GLN A 154 -13.87 -12.50 6.66
N GLU A 155 -14.32 -12.14 7.87
CA GLU A 155 -14.44 -10.74 8.27
C GLU A 155 -13.09 -10.02 8.27
N TRP A 156 -12.04 -10.72 8.71
CA TRP A 156 -10.70 -10.19 8.64
C TRP A 156 -10.22 -10.01 7.19
N ALA A 157 -10.43 -11.01 6.32
CA ALA A 157 -10.11 -10.90 4.89
C ALA A 157 -10.81 -9.70 4.24
N LYS A 158 -12.09 -9.46 4.55
CA LYS A 158 -12.83 -8.29 4.03
C LYS A 158 -12.17 -6.98 4.43
N GLY A 159 -11.87 -6.81 5.72
CA GLY A 159 -11.22 -5.58 6.22
C GLY A 159 -9.84 -5.38 5.60
N MET A 160 -9.05 -6.45 5.55
CA MET A 160 -7.70 -6.42 4.98
C MET A 160 -7.71 -6.08 3.49
N LEU A 161 -8.56 -6.74 2.70
CA LEU A 161 -8.66 -6.49 1.26
C LEU A 161 -9.19 -5.08 0.96
N LYS A 162 -10.08 -4.55 1.81
CA LYS A 162 -10.70 -3.25 1.57
C LYS A 162 -9.75 -2.08 1.85
N TYR A 163 -8.97 -2.17 2.93
CA TYR A 163 -8.26 -1.02 3.49
C TYR A 163 -6.77 -1.30 3.67
N GLU A 164 -6.42 -2.32 4.47
CA GLU A 164 -5.02 -2.53 4.88
C GLU A 164 -4.11 -2.90 3.71
N VAL A 165 -4.48 -3.90 2.91
CA VAL A 165 -3.68 -4.32 1.76
C VAL A 165 -3.51 -3.18 0.75
N PRO A 166 -4.57 -2.45 0.36
CA PRO A 166 -4.44 -1.23 -0.44
C PRO A 166 -3.48 -0.21 0.16
N VAL A 167 -3.67 0.20 1.42
CA VAL A 167 -2.81 1.18 2.10
C VAL A 167 -1.36 0.73 2.10
N LEU A 168 -1.08 -0.50 2.52
CA LEU A 168 0.28 -1.03 2.55
C LEU A 168 0.91 -1.11 1.15
N THR A 169 0.13 -1.49 0.12
CA THR A 169 0.62 -1.52 -1.27
C THR A 169 0.94 -0.11 -1.77
N LEU A 170 0.09 0.87 -1.44
CA LEU A 170 0.29 2.28 -1.79
C LEU A 170 1.48 2.89 -1.05
N SER A 171 1.72 2.53 0.21
CA SER A 171 2.90 2.95 0.97
C SER A 171 4.21 2.49 0.33
N ILE A 172 4.20 1.43 -0.48
CA ILE A 172 5.38 1.06 -1.29
C ILE A 172 5.62 2.09 -2.41
N LEU A 173 4.55 2.57 -3.03
CA LEU A 173 4.61 3.53 -4.13
C LEU A 173 4.90 4.96 -3.65
N LEU A 174 4.24 5.37 -2.57
CA LEU A 174 4.14 6.75 -2.11
C LEU A 174 5.01 7.00 -0.86
N GLY A 175 5.56 5.95 -0.25
CA GLY A 175 6.19 6.01 1.08
C GLY A 175 5.15 5.85 2.19
N SER A 176 5.56 5.28 3.33
CA SER A 176 4.70 5.26 4.53
C SER A 176 4.40 6.69 4.99
N GLY A 177 3.14 6.98 5.34
CA GLY A 177 2.73 8.33 5.74
C GLY A 177 2.62 9.32 4.59
N TYR A 178 2.25 8.86 3.38
CA TYR A 178 2.00 9.73 2.21
C TYR A 178 0.85 10.74 2.41
N GLY A 179 0.15 10.66 3.53
CA GLY A 179 -0.87 11.61 3.93
C GLY A 179 -0.32 12.85 4.62
N THR A 180 -0.21 13.95 3.88
CA THR A 180 0.27 15.24 4.43
C THR A 180 -0.56 16.42 3.92
N GLY A 181 -1.80 16.18 3.48
CA GLY A 181 -2.61 17.20 2.78
C GLY A 181 -4.12 17.07 2.98
N GLU A 182 -4.88 17.98 2.39
CA GLU A 182 -6.34 17.99 2.49
C GLU A 182 -6.99 16.73 1.88
N TYR A 183 -8.09 16.26 2.48
CA TYR A 183 -8.87 15.12 2.00
C TYR A 183 -9.41 15.34 0.59
N GLN A 184 -8.80 14.69 -0.36
CA GLN A 184 -9.00 14.87 -1.78
C GLN A 184 -8.75 13.50 -2.45
N LEU A 185 -9.73 12.58 -2.37
CA LEU A 185 -9.76 11.23 -2.97
C LEU A 185 -9.59 11.25 -4.51
N TYR A 186 -8.38 11.53 -4.99
CA TYR A 186 -8.11 11.70 -6.43
C TYR A 186 -6.97 10.86 -6.98
N GLY A 187 -6.15 10.23 -6.13
CA GLY A 187 -5.05 9.36 -6.58
C GLY A 187 -5.55 7.99 -7.04
N ARG A 188 -4.92 7.42 -8.05
CA ARG A 188 -5.19 6.05 -8.52
C ARG A 188 -3.91 5.29 -8.82
N ALA A 189 -3.91 4.01 -8.52
CA ALA A 189 -2.82 3.10 -8.88
C ALA A 189 -3.38 1.77 -9.40
N THR A 190 -2.60 1.13 -10.26
CA THR A 190 -2.85 -0.25 -10.73
C THR A 190 -1.86 -1.20 -10.08
N LEU A 191 -2.38 -2.18 -9.35
CA LEU A 191 -1.65 -3.33 -8.85
C LEU A 191 -1.79 -4.49 -9.87
N ASP A 192 -0.69 -4.84 -10.54
CA ASP A 192 -0.60 -6.00 -11.42
C ASP A 192 0.01 -7.18 -10.64
N LEU A 193 -0.81 -8.17 -10.31
CA LEU A 193 -0.43 -9.36 -9.54
C LEU A 193 0.29 -10.41 -10.40
N ASP A 194 0.18 -10.34 -11.73
CA ASP A 194 0.94 -11.22 -12.61
C ASP A 194 2.41 -10.80 -12.64
N ALA A 195 2.65 -9.51 -12.87
CA ALA A 195 3.98 -8.92 -12.85
C ALA A 195 4.47 -8.58 -11.44
N MET A 196 3.62 -8.76 -10.41
CA MET A 196 3.85 -8.33 -9.03
C MET A 196 4.34 -6.90 -8.99
N THR A 197 3.61 -5.96 -9.60
CA THR A 197 4.02 -4.55 -9.68
C THR A 197 2.89 -3.60 -9.33
N ILE A 198 3.22 -2.45 -8.77
CA ILE A 198 2.29 -1.31 -8.63
C ILE A 198 2.72 -0.17 -9.55
N THR A 199 1.76 0.47 -10.21
CA THR A 199 1.95 1.58 -11.15
C THR A 199 1.00 2.71 -10.79
N ASP A 200 1.51 3.92 -10.61
CA ASP A 200 0.68 5.12 -10.43
C ASP A 200 -0.07 5.46 -11.73
N ASP A 201 -1.26 6.06 -11.64
CA ASP A 201 -1.94 6.64 -12.80
C ASP A 201 -1.56 8.13 -12.93
N PRO A 202 -0.66 8.49 -13.86
CA PRO A 202 -0.19 9.87 -14.00
C PRO A 202 -1.26 10.84 -14.53
N LYS A 203 -2.44 10.33 -14.93
CA LYS A 203 -3.58 11.15 -15.38
C LYS A 203 -4.61 11.37 -14.28
N ALA A 204 -4.50 10.67 -13.16
CA ALA A 204 -5.28 10.96 -11.98
C ALA A 204 -4.90 12.37 -11.49
N PRO A 205 -5.86 13.28 -11.23
CA PRO A 205 -5.53 14.63 -10.78
C PRO A 205 -4.84 14.54 -9.42
N TYR A 206 -3.62 15.10 -9.30
CA TYR A 206 -2.97 15.23 -8.00
C TYR A 206 -3.80 16.15 -7.10
N PRO A 207 -3.86 15.87 -5.79
CA PRO A 207 -4.61 16.69 -4.85
C PRO A 207 -4.16 18.15 -4.95
N HIS A 208 -5.09 19.05 -5.27
CA HIS A 208 -4.84 20.48 -5.32
C HIS A 208 -4.73 20.99 -3.89
N GLY A 209 -3.50 21.22 -3.43
CA GLY A 209 -3.23 21.60 -2.04
C GLY A 209 -1.77 21.35 -1.63
N SER A 210 -1.07 20.48 -2.36
CA SER A 210 0.39 20.53 -2.46
C SER A 210 0.77 21.71 -3.37
N SER A 211 0.52 22.93 -2.90
CA SER A 211 1.33 24.05 -3.34
C SER A 211 2.74 23.81 -2.82
N LEU A 212 3.55 23.33 -3.76
CA LEU A 212 5.00 23.41 -3.88
C LEU A 212 5.78 23.35 -2.60
#